data_AF-A0AAV6G2M4-F1
#
_entry.id   AF-A0AAV6G2M4-F1
#
_cell.length_a   1.000
_cell.length_b   1.000
_cell.length_c   1.000
_cell.angle_alpha   90.00
_cell.angle_beta   90.00
_cell.angle_gamma   90.00
#
_symmetry.space_group_name_H-M   'P 1'
#
loop_
_entity.id
_entity.type
_entity.pdbx_description
1 polymer ?
#
loop_
_entity_poly.entity_id
_entity_poly.type
_entity_poly.pdbx_seq_one_letter_code
_entity_poly.pdbx_strand_id
1 'polypeptide(L)'
;MALNKSMHPRNRYKDKPPDFAYLASKYPEFQQHVQTNLIGRVTLNFKDPEAVRALTCTLLKEDFGLTIQIPLERLIPTVPLRLNYIHWVEDLISDQGACDGPRRGIDIGTGASCIYPLLGATMNGWYFLATEVDDICFNYATKNVEQNNLSDLIKVVKVPQKTLLMDALKEESSIIYDFCMCNPPFFANQLEAKGVNSRNARRPPPSSVNTGGETEIMAEGGELEFVKRIIHDSLQLKRRLRWYSCMLGKKCSLAPLKEELRKQGVTKVTHTEFYQGRTMRWALAWSFYDDVSVPSPPSKKRKMEKARKPLAFTILQPTVRELQIKASSLPSSSTSSSSSATCSESSDVHTVTVWMEKTLKDLQILHKRVPSGEAELSLFLTAVENTWVHMRQRRREQNRQQNESLSPGAAVPSAAAQGSDTQPTAAAHETENQQGPQPSGEVCQSAPAGEQDSNGHHSGAQAGELGEQGPLDVSMESPNTQEEAPVTPEVSHSSQDVEVEALPGPKEATAGAGAAGSQPQSPGLVQSFLFKSLLNVKVQGADVLVEMHFVEGQNKDLMNQLCTCLKNTLLRTASSPL
;
A
#
# COMPACT_ATOMS: atom_id res chain seq x y z
N MET A 1 -12.40 -1.10 -13.09
CA MET A 1 -11.13 -0.35 -13.13
C MET A 1 -9.96 -1.33 -13.05
N ALA A 2 -8.71 -0.89 -13.27
CA ALA A 2 -7.54 -1.79 -13.31
C ALA A 2 -7.31 -2.61 -12.03
N LEU A 3 -7.69 -2.08 -10.86
CA LEU A 3 -7.58 -2.79 -9.57
C LEU A 3 -8.73 -3.77 -9.29
N ASN A 4 -9.84 -3.76 -10.06
CA ASN A 4 -10.92 -4.74 -9.89
C ASN A 4 -10.42 -6.17 -10.09
N LYS A 5 -9.42 -6.38 -10.97
CA LYS A 5 -8.75 -7.69 -11.14
C LYS A 5 -7.98 -8.18 -9.90
N SER A 6 -7.89 -7.37 -8.84
CA SER A 6 -7.37 -7.75 -7.50
C SER A 6 -8.46 -7.83 -6.43
N MET A 7 -9.75 -7.80 -6.78
CA MET A 7 -10.83 -8.33 -5.93
C MET A 7 -10.58 -9.81 -5.64
N HIS A 8 -11.23 -10.32 -4.60
CA HIS A 8 -11.15 -11.73 -4.21
C HIS A 8 -11.51 -12.65 -5.40
N PRO A 9 -10.81 -13.78 -5.65
CA PRO A 9 -11.07 -14.65 -6.82
C PRO A 9 -12.53 -15.09 -7.01
N ARG A 10 -13.27 -15.35 -5.92
CA ARG A 10 -14.70 -15.73 -5.92
C ARG A 10 -15.69 -14.56 -6.03
N ASN A 11 -15.23 -13.30 -5.91
CA ASN A 11 -16.10 -12.12 -5.94
C ASN A 11 -16.66 -11.91 -7.36
N ARG A 12 -17.99 -12.06 -7.52
CA ARG A 12 -18.70 -11.94 -8.80
C ARG A 12 -18.38 -10.65 -9.58
N TYR A 13 -18.09 -9.54 -8.89
CA TYR A 13 -17.82 -8.24 -9.51
C TYR A 13 -16.36 -8.02 -9.99
N LYS A 14 -15.46 -8.99 -9.74
CA LYS A 14 -14.02 -8.92 -10.05
C LYS A 14 -13.75 -8.62 -11.53
N ASP A 15 -14.31 -9.45 -12.41
CA ASP A 15 -14.16 -9.35 -13.86
C ASP A 15 -15.47 -8.92 -14.56
N LYS A 16 -16.62 -8.98 -13.86
CA LYS A 16 -17.93 -8.51 -14.32
C LYS A 16 -18.41 -7.30 -13.49
N PRO A 17 -18.00 -6.06 -13.79
CA PRO A 17 -18.54 -4.87 -13.12
C PRO A 17 -20.04 -4.70 -13.45
N PRO A 18 -20.86 -4.14 -12.55
CA PRO A 18 -22.27 -3.90 -12.82
C PRO A 18 -22.51 -3.06 -14.08
N ASP A 19 -23.50 -3.45 -14.88
CA ASP A 19 -23.96 -2.67 -16.02
C ASP A 19 -25.11 -1.74 -15.58
N PHE A 20 -24.78 -0.46 -15.41
CA PHE A 20 -25.77 0.54 -14.98
C PHE A 20 -26.85 0.82 -16.03
N ALA A 21 -26.63 0.51 -17.32
CA ALA A 21 -27.67 0.69 -18.34
C ALA A 21 -28.72 -0.43 -18.25
N TYR A 22 -28.28 -1.69 -18.05
CA TYR A 22 -29.17 -2.81 -17.77
C TYR A 22 -29.93 -2.64 -16.44
N LEU A 23 -29.24 -2.25 -15.36
CA LEU A 23 -29.92 -2.02 -14.08
C LEU A 23 -30.93 -0.88 -14.17
N ALA A 24 -30.61 0.22 -14.88
CA ALA A 24 -31.52 1.35 -15.04
C ALA A 24 -32.70 1.08 -15.98
N SER A 25 -32.63 0.09 -16.89
CA SER A 25 -33.79 -0.32 -17.69
C SER A 25 -34.70 -1.32 -16.98
N LYS A 26 -34.19 -2.02 -15.94
CA LYS A 26 -34.92 -3.01 -15.14
C LYS A 26 -35.51 -2.46 -13.85
N TYR A 27 -34.88 -1.45 -13.24
CA TYR A 27 -35.22 -0.90 -11.94
C TYR A 27 -35.48 0.62 -12.01
N PRO A 28 -36.75 1.07 -12.12
CA PRO A 28 -37.10 2.49 -12.13
C PRO A 28 -36.58 3.23 -10.89
N GLU A 29 -36.54 2.57 -9.74
CA GLU A 29 -35.99 3.12 -8.48
C GLU A 29 -34.48 3.41 -8.55
N PHE A 30 -33.77 2.81 -9.51
CA PHE A 30 -32.37 3.12 -9.82
C PHE A 30 -32.23 4.08 -11.01
N GLN A 31 -33.14 3.99 -11.99
CA GLN A 31 -33.16 4.83 -13.18
C GLN A 31 -33.16 6.33 -12.85
N GLN A 32 -33.90 6.74 -11.82
CA GLN A 32 -34.00 8.14 -11.38
C GLN A 32 -32.67 8.73 -10.85
N HIS A 33 -31.67 7.92 -10.51
CA HIS A 33 -30.39 8.37 -9.94
C HIS A 33 -29.19 8.25 -10.90
N VAL A 34 -29.36 7.70 -12.10
CA VAL A 34 -28.28 7.59 -13.10
C VAL A 34 -28.26 8.78 -14.06
N GLN A 35 -27.08 9.05 -14.63
CA GLN A 35 -26.85 10.14 -15.57
C GLN A 35 -26.11 9.64 -16.80
N THR A 36 -26.58 10.00 -18.00
CA THR A 36 -25.90 9.69 -19.26
C THR A 36 -24.79 10.71 -19.51
N ASN A 37 -23.56 10.24 -19.73
CA ASN A 37 -22.43 11.12 -20.02
C ASN A 37 -22.38 11.53 -21.51
N LEU A 38 -21.44 12.44 -21.85
CA LEU A 38 -21.24 12.98 -23.21
C LEU A 38 -20.88 11.93 -24.28
N ILE A 39 -20.65 10.67 -23.89
CA ILE A 39 -20.32 9.54 -24.78
C ILE A 39 -21.48 8.51 -24.78
N GLY A 40 -22.70 8.94 -24.41
CA GLY A 40 -23.91 8.10 -24.38
C GLY A 40 -23.92 7.01 -23.31
N ARG A 41 -22.94 6.96 -22.41
CA ARG A 41 -22.83 5.91 -21.39
C ARG A 41 -23.55 6.31 -20.10
N VAL A 42 -24.40 5.41 -19.60
CA VAL A 42 -25.01 5.52 -18.27
C VAL A 42 -23.95 5.46 -17.17
N THR A 43 -23.98 6.42 -16.26
CA THR A 43 -23.04 6.62 -15.15
C THR A 43 -23.77 6.99 -13.87
N LEU A 44 -23.09 6.91 -12.73
CA LEU A 44 -23.65 7.16 -11.40
C LEU A 44 -22.81 8.21 -10.66
N ASN A 45 -23.46 9.17 -10.00
CA ASN A 45 -22.78 10.13 -9.15
C ASN A 45 -22.49 9.52 -7.76
N PHE A 46 -21.33 8.88 -7.58
CA PHE A 46 -20.94 8.27 -6.31
C PHE A 46 -20.77 9.25 -5.12
N LYS A 47 -20.91 10.57 -5.33
CA LYS A 47 -20.97 11.57 -4.26
C LYS A 47 -22.39 11.86 -3.75
N ASP A 48 -23.41 11.38 -4.46
CA ASP A 48 -24.81 11.47 -4.01
C ASP A 48 -25.15 10.26 -3.13
N PRO A 49 -25.54 10.46 -1.85
CA PRO A 49 -26.03 9.40 -0.98
C PRO A 49 -27.16 8.57 -1.59
N GLU A 50 -28.11 9.19 -2.28
CA GLU A 50 -29.28 8.50 -2.81
C GLU A 50 -28.89 7.59 -3.98
N ALA A 51 -28.10 8.09 -4.93
CA ALA A 51 -27.53 7.28 -6.00
C ALA A 51 -26.72 6.07 -5.48
N VAL A 52 -25.92 6.24 -4.42
CA VAL A 52 -25.13 5.13 -3.84
C VAL A 52 -26.05 4.14 -3.10
N ARG A 53 -27.06 4.62 -2.37
CA ARG A 53 -28.08 3.76 -1.73
C ARG A 53 -28.84 2.95 -2.77
N ALA A 54 -29.36 3.61 -3.80
CA ALA A 54 -30.12 2.98 -4.87
C ALA A 54 -29.29 1.91 -5.59
N LEU A 55 -28.01 2.17 -5.90
CA LEU A 55 -27.11 1.15 -6.44
C LEU A 55 -26.99 -0.06 -5.49
N THR A 56 -26.72 0.17 -4.21
CA THR A 56 -26.51 -0.93 -3.25
C THR A 56 -27.77 -1.77 -3.04
N CYS A 57 -28.94 -1.15 -2.89
CA CYS A 57 -30.22 -1.87 -2.80
C CYS A 57 -30.52 -2.65 -4.10
N THR A 58 -30.29 -2.04 -5.27
CA THR A 58 -30.51 -2.68 -6.58
C THR A 58 -29.58 -3.87 -6.80
N LEU A 59 -28.31 -3.77 -6.43
CA LEU A 59 -27.35 -4.88 -6.51
C LEU A 59 -27.73 -6.03 -5.57
N LEU A 60 -28.18 -5.75 -4.35
CA LEU A 60 -28.61 -6.80 -3.43
C LEU A 60 -29.88 -7.51 -3.94
N LYS A 61 -30.82 -6.76 -4.50
CA LYS A 61 -32.06 -7.27 -5.12
C LYS A 61 -31.79 -8.12 -6.36
N GLU A 62 -30.95 -7.65 -7.29
CA GLU A 62 -30.64 -8.35 -8.55
C GLU A 62 -29.72 -9.57 -8.37
N ASP A 63 -28.59 -9.40 -7.65
CA ASP A 63 -27.56 -10.45 -7.56
C ASP A 63 -27.79 -11.45 -6.41
N PHE A 64 -28.60 -11.10 -5.40
CA PHE A 64 -28.77 -11.91 -4.18
C PHE A 64 -30.24 -12.12 -3.76
N GLY A 65 -31.23 -11.51 -4.44
CA GLY A 65 -32.64 -11.55 -4.04
C GLY A 65 -32.96 -10.72 -2.78
N LEU A 66 -31.98 -10.05 -2.19
CA LEU A 66 -32.08 -9.36 -0.90
C LEU A 66 -32.70 -7.96 -1.06
N THR A 67 -33.87 -7.76 -0.46
CA THR A 67 -34.55 -6.46 -0.40
C THR A 67 -34.25 -5.77 0.92
N ILE A 68 -33.53 -4.64 0.90
CA ILE A 68 -33.17 -3.89 2.11
C ILE A 68 -33.51 -2.40 2.03
N GLN A 69 -33.75 -1.81 3.20
CA GLN A 69 -33.98 -0.37 3.40
C GLN A 69 -32.82 0.19 4.24
N ILE A 70 -32.29 1.36 3.86
CA ILE A 70 -31.19 2.03 4.59
C ILE A 70 -31.51 3.53 4.71
N PRO A 71 -31.39 4.12 5.91
CA PRO A 71 -31.45 5.58 6.11
C PRO A 71 -30.25 6.26 5.43
N LEU A 72 -30.39 7.54 5.05
CA LEU A 72 -29.29 8.32 4.45
C LEU A 72 -28.30 8.83 5.51
N GLU A 73 -28.72 8.78 6.77
CA GLU A 73 -28.03 9.23 7.98
C GLU A 73 -27.10 8.15 8.57
N ARG A 74 -26.91 7.02 7.87
CA ARG A 74 -26.03 5.90 8.26
C ARG A 74 -25.21 5.37 7.08
N LEU A 75 -24.23 4.51 7.36
CA LEU A 75 -23.20 4.12 6.40
C LEU A 75 -23.76 3.21 5.30
N ILE A 76 -23.94 3.75 4.10
CA ILE A 76 -24.34 2.95 2.94
C ILE A 76 -23.18 2.03 2.55
N PRO A 77 -23.32 0.70 2.65
CA PRO A 77 -22.24 -0.23 2.35
C PRO A 77 -22.06 -0.36 0.83
N THR A 78 -20.84 -0.68 0.39
CA THR A 78 -20.57 -1.00 -1.02
C THR A 78 -20.38 -2.51 -1.20
N VAL A 79 -21.37 -3.17 -1.82
CA VAL A 79 -21.45 -4.65 -1.91
C VAL A 79 -20.13 -5.32 -2.35
N PRO A 80 -19.37 -4.82 -3.37
CA PRO A 80 -18.12 -5.47 -3.78
C PRO A 80 -17.01 -5.46 -2.73
N LEU A 81 -17.00 -4.50 -1.79
CA LEU A 81 -16.07 -4.51 -0.64
C LEU A 81 -16.53 -5.53 0.40
N ARG A 82 -17.83 -5.57 0.72
CA ARG A 82 -18.37 -6.49 1.74
C ARG A 82 -18.15 -7.96 1.34
N LEU A 83 -18.35 -8.29 0.06
CA LEU A 83 -18.06 -9.61 -0.51
C LEU A 83 -16.58 -10.00 -0.46
N ASN A 84 -15.64 -9.06 -0.66
CA ASN A 84 -14.21 -9.35 -0.50
C ASN A 84 -13.89 -9.85 0.92
N TYR A 85 -14.63 -9.41 1.94
CA TYR A 85 -14.46 -9.84 3.32
C TYR A 85 -15.20 -11.17 3.59
N ILE A 86 -16.47 -11.32 3.17
CA ILE A 86 -17.20 -12.61 3.28
C ILE A 86 -16.37 -13.75 2.66
N HIS A 87 -15.85 -13.58 1.44
CA HIS A 87 -15.02 -14.61 0.83
C HIS A 87 -13.67 -14.84 1.53
N TRP A 88 -13.14 -13.86 2.25
CA TRP A 88 -11.94 -14.09 3.06
C TRP A 88 -12.25 -14.79 4.38
N VAL A 89 -13.47 -14.64 4.91
CA VAL A 89 -13.96 -15.47 6.03
C VAL A 89 -14.20 -16.91 5.58
N GLU A 90 -14.76 -17.12 4.38
CA GLU A 90 -14.83 -18.46 3.76
C GLU A 90 -13.43 -19.13 3.71
N ASP A 91 -12.38 -18.39 3.31
CA ASP A 91 -10.99 -18.91 3.28
C ASP A 91 -10.41 -19.17 4.67
N LEU A 92 -10.88 -18.48 5.73
CA LEU A 92 -10.43 -18.69 7.11
C LEU A 92 -11.08 -19.93 7.75
N ILE A 93 -12.30 -20.29 7.32
CA ILE A 93 -13.08 -21.41 7.89
C ILE A 93 -13.18 -22.65 6.99
N SER A 94 -12.57 -22.64 5.80
CA SER A 94 -12.63 -23.74 4.81
C SER A 94 -12.20 -25.09 5.36
N ASP A 95 -11.13 -25.12 6.15
CA ASP A 95 -10.43 -26.36 6.52
C ASP A 95 -11.06 -27.05 7.75
N GLN A 96 -12.24 -26.60 8.18
CA GLN A 96 -12.88 -27.00 9.44
C GLN A 96 -13.86 -28.19 9.30
N GLY A 97 -13.74 -28.97 8.22
CA GLY A 97 -14.55 -30.17 7.96
C GLY A 97 -16.04 -29.91 7.71
N ALA A 98 -16.83 -30.98 7.74
CA ALA A 98 -18.28 -30.86 7.90
C ALA A 98 -18.62 -30.57 9.37
N CYS A 99 -19.65 -29.77 9.61
CA CYS A 99 -20.17 -29.45 10.94
C CYS A 99 -21.65 -29.83 11.03
N ASP A 100 -22.08 -30.33 12.18
CA ASP A 100 -23.49 -30.61 12.45
C ASP A 100 -24.26 -29.30 12.69
N GLY A 101 -24.70 -28.68 11.60
CA GLY A 101 -25.46 -27.42 11.59
C GLY A 101 -24.73 -26.27 10.88
N PRO A 102 -25.32 -25.07 10.89
CA PRO A 102 -24.76 -23.89 10.24
C PRO A 102 -23.52 -23.37 10.97
N ARG A 103 -22.53 -22.89 10.21
CA ARG A 103 -21.38 -22.14 10.75
C ARG A 103 -21.87 -20.87 11.46
N ARG A 104 -21.30 -20.54 12.61
CA ARG A 104 -21.73 -19.45 13.50
C ARG A 104 -20.75 -18.29 13.47
N GLY A 105 -21.21 -17.15 12.96
CA GLY A 105 -20.50 -15.87 12.94
C GLY A 105 -20.97 -14.89 14.00
N ILE A 106 -20.11 -13.93 14.34
CA ILE A 106 -20.50 -12.70 15.05
C ILE A 106 -20.13 -11.50 14.17
N ASP A 107 -21.07 -10.57 13.94
CA ASP A 107 -20.80 -9.30 13.25
C ASP A 107 -20.88 -8.14 14.26
N ILE A 108 -19.75 -7.47 14.51
CA ILE A 108 -19.62 -6.43 15.53
C ILE A 108 -19.86 -5.05 14.90
N GLY A 109 -21.01 -4.43 15.19
CA GLY A 109 -21.44 -3.18 14.57
C GLY A 109 -21.97 -3.41 13.16
N THR A 110 -23.08 -4.16 13.06
CA THR A 110 -23.63 -4.62 11.79
C THR A 110 -24.20 -3.50 10.91
N GLY A 111 -24.54 -2.35 11.53
CA GLY A 111 -25.09 -1.17 10.90
C GLY A 111 -26.51 -1.38 10.36
N ALA A 112 -27.18 -0.29 9.98
CA ALA A 112 -28.56 -0.31 9.48
C ALA A 112 -28.82 -1.32 8.35
N SER A 113 -27.78 -1.63 7.56
CA SER A 113 -27.85 -2.58 6.43
C SER A 113 -27.84 -4.06 6.80
N CYS A 114 -27.36 -4.44 7.99
CA CYS A 114 -27.07 -5.84 8.39
C CYS A 114 -26.31 -6.68 7.32
N ILE A 115 -25.43 -6.03 6.54
CA ILE A 115 -25.02 -6.57 5.24
C ILE A 115 -24.10 -7.80 5.31
N TYR A 116 -23.28 -7.97 6.35
CA TYR A 116 -22.47 -9.18 6.46
C TYR A 116 -23.32 -10.42 6.84
N PRO A 117 -24.21 -10.35 7.86
CA PRO A 117 -25.16 -11.41 8.13
C PRO A 117 -26.03 -11.78 6.93
N LEU A 118 -26.66 -10.80 6.28
CA LEU A 118 -27.54 -11.07 5.12
C LEU A 118 -26.80 -11.76 3.98
N LEU A 119 -25.57 -11.31 3.65
CA LEU A 119 -24.76 -11.96 2.61
C LEU A 119 -24.32 -13.36 3.02
N GLY A 120 -23.79 -13.57 4.22
CA GLY A 120 -23.29 -14.88 4.66
C GLY A 120 -24.40 -15.92 4.89
N ALA A 121 -25.56 -15.51 5.39
CA ALA A 121 -26.74 -16.37 5.48
C ALA A 121 -27.22 -16.78 4.07
N THR A 122 -27.38 -15.82 3.15
CA THR A 122 -27.87 -16.07 1.78
C THR A 122 -26.89 -16.88 0.92
N MET A 123 -25.59 -16.63 1.05
CA MET A 123 -24.56 -17.28 0.21
C MET A 123 -24.06 -18.61 0.77
N ASN A 124 -24.02 -18.76 2.10
CA ASN A 124 -23.27 -19.81 2.76
C ASN A 124 -24.07 -20.54 3.86
N GLY A 125 -25.33 -20.16 4.13
CA GLY A 125 -26.17 -20.75 5.17
C GLY A 125 -25.67 -20.48 6.59
N TRP A 126 -24.88 -19.42 6.79
CA TRP A 126 -24.28 -19.11 8.10
C TRP A 126 -25.30 -18.52 9.08
N TYR A 127 -25.24 -18.95 10.33
CA TYR A 127 -25.89 -18.30 11.46
C TYR A 127 -25.05 -17.10 11.92
N PHE A 128 -25.69 -16.01 12.33
CA PHE A 128 -25.06 -14.80 12.82
C PHE A 128 -25.68 -14.29 14.12
N LEU A 129 -24.82 -13.96 15.08
CA LEU A 129 -25.12 -13.00 16.14
C LEU A 129 -24.67 -11.62 15.66
N ALA A 130 -25.61 -10.73 15.37
CA ALA A 130 -25.33 -9.41 14.78
C ALA A 130 -25.53 -8.32 15.84
N THR A 131 -24.44 -7.70 16.31
CA THR A 131 -24.51 -6.72 17.41
C THR A 131 -24.51 -5.28 16.90
N GLU A 132 -25.26 -4.42 17.58
CA GLU A 132 -25.34 -2.99 17.25
C GLU A 132 -25.56 -2.13 18.51
N VAL A 133 -25.00 -0.90 18.50
CA VAL A 133 -25.10 0.07 19.60
C VAL A 133 -26.06 1.22 19.30
N ASP A 134 -26.27 1.55 18.03
CA ASP A 134 -27.10 2.65 17.58
C ASP A 134 -28.55 2.21 17.33
N ASP A 135 -29.53 2.95 17.89
CA ASP A 135 -30.96 2.64 17.77
C ASP A 135 -31.46 2.62 16.33
N ILE A 136 -30.99 3.53 15.47
CA ILE A 136 -31.42 3.58 14.08
C ILE A 136 -30.85 2.37 13.33
N CYS A 137 -29.56 2.07 13.52
CA CYS A 137 -28.95 0.88 12.94
C CYS A 137 -29.61 -0.42 13.42
N PHE A 138 -29.89 -0.57 14.71
CA PHE A 138 -30.55 -1.76 15.27
C PHE A 138 -31.94 -1.97 14.66
N ASN A 139 -32.79 -0.94 14.65
CA ASN A 139 -34.16 -1.05 14.13
C ASN A 139 -34.20 -1.37 12.62
N TYR A 140 -33.33 -0.74 11.82
CA TYR A 140 -33.22 -1.05 10.40
C TYR A 140 -32.60 -2.44 10.15
N ALA A 141 -31.61 -2.87 10.93
CA ALA A 141 -31.01 -4.19 10.81
C ALA A 141 -32.03 -5.31 11.07
N THR A 142 -32.79 -5.21 12.17
CA THR A 142 -33.86 -6.17 12.51
C THR A 142 -34.91 -6.24 11.40
N LYS A 143 -35.45 -5.11 10.95
CA LYS A 143 -36.40 -5.05 9.83
C LYS A 143 -35.84 -5.64 8.52
N ASN A 144 -34.55 -5.43 8.26
CA ASN A 144 -33.86 -5.97 7.09
C ASN A 144 -33.67 -7.49 7.15
N VAL A 145 -33.55 -8.09 8.34
CA VAL A 145 -33.55 -9.55 8.52
C VAL A 145 -34.95 -10.12 8.34
N GLU A 146 -35.95 -9.52 8.99
CA GLU A 146 -37.35 -9.96 8.96
C GLU A 146 -37.93 -9.97 7.54
N GLN A 147 -37.76 -8.88 6.79
CA GLN A 147 -38.33 -8.75 5.43
C GLN A 147 -37.65 -9.63 4.36
N ASN A 148 -36.55 -10.31 4.70
CA ASN A 148 -35.91 -11.33 3.87
C ASN A 148 -36.09 -12.75 4.44
N ASN A 149 -36.90 -12.91 5.50
CA ASN A 149 -37.19 -14.18 6.17
C ASN A 149 -35.94 -14.92 6.70
N LEU A 150 -34.92 -14.18 7.15
CA LEU A 150 -33.65 -14.73 7.63
C LEU A 150 -33.50 -14.79 9.16
N SER A 151 -34.58 -14.57 9.91
CA SER A 151 -34.55 -14.51 11.39
C SER A 151 -34.05 -15.80 12.06
N ASP A 152 -34.28 -16.96 11.46
CA ASP A 152 -33.78 -18.26 11.94
C ASP A 152 -32.24 -18.38 11.84
N LEU A 153 -31.61 -17.56 10.99
CA LEU A 153 -30.17 -17.49 10.79
C LEU A 153 -29.53 -16.23 11.37
N ILE A 154 -30.27 -15.15 11.63
CA ILE A 154 -29.68 -13.87 12.05
C ILE A 154 -30.37 -13.31 13.29
N LYS A 155 -29.70 -13.44 14.44
CA LYS A 155 -30.11 -12.87 15.73
C LYS A 155 -29.50 -11.48 15.87
N VAL A 156 -30.29 -10.44 15.61
CA VAL A 156 -29.88 -9.03 15.82
C VAL A 156 -30.04 -8.65 17.29
N VAL A 157 -28.99 -8.09 17.91
CA VAL A 157 -28.97 -7.76 19.35
C VAL A 157 -28.42 -6.36 19.59
N LYS A 158 -29.19 -5.54 20.33
CA LYS A 158 -28.70 -4.24 20.80
C LYS A 158 -27.78 -4.43 22.01
N VAL A 159 -26.59 -3.83 21.98
CA VAL A 159 -25.56 -3.92 23.03
C VAL A 159 -25.12 -2.52 23.51
N PRO A 160 -24.68 -2.35 24.77
CA PRO A 160 -24.17 -1.06 25.24
C PRO A 160 -22.79 -0.73 24.65
N GLN A 161 -22.51 0.54 24.38
CA GLN A 161 -21.26 1.02 23.73
C GLN A 161 -19.95 0.61 24.42
N LYS A 162 -19.99 0.19 25.70
CA LYS A 162 -18.81 -0.22 26.47
C LYS A 162 -18.34 -1.65 26.16
N THR A 163 -19.13 -2.45 25.45
CA THR A 163 -18.95 -3.91 25.35
C THR A 163 -18.93 -4.36 23.89
N LEU A 164 -17.96 -5.19 23.49
CA LEU A 164 -17.81 -5.64 22.10
C LEU A 164 -18.21 -7.12 21.93
N LEU A 165 -17.53 -8.04 22.61
CA LEU A 165 -17.80 -9.48 22.49
C LEU A 165 -18.26 -10.13 23.81
N MET A 166 -17.80 -9.64 24.98
CA MET A 166 -18.12 -10.25 26.28
C MET A 166 -19.63 -10.35 26.53
N ASP A 167 -20.32 -9.21 26.47
CA ASP A 167 -21.73 -9.12 26.86
C ASP A 167 -22.66 -9.86 25.89
N ALA A 168 -22.37 -9.77 24.59
CA ALA A 168 -23.07 -10.53 23.55
C ALA A 168 -22.96 -12.06 23.74
N LEU A 169 -21.94 -12.52 24.48
CA LEU A 169 -21.65 -13.93 24.71
C LEU A 169 -21.84 -14.38 26.17
N LYS A 170 -22.55 -13.60 27.00
CA LYS A 170 -22.88 -13.95 28.39
C LYS A 170 -23.84 -15.15 28.48
N GLU A 171 -24.92 -15.12 27.71
CA GLU A 171 -25.98 -16.13 27.75
C GLU A 171 -25.57 -17.43 27.03
N GLU A 172 -24.80 -17.32 25.95
CA GLU A 172 -24.43 -18.43 25.06
C GLU A 172 -23.11 -19.11 25.46
N SER A 173 -22.93 -19.36 26.76
CA SER A 173 -21.66 -19.80 27.38
C SER A 173 -21.06 -21.08 26.77
N SER A 174 -21.91 -22.03 26.38
CA SER A 174 -21.53 -23.34 25.80
C SER A 174 -21.25 -23.33 24.30
N ILE A 175 -21.61 -22.26 23.58
CA ILE A 175 -21.49 -22.20 22.11
C ILE A 175 -20.11 -21.71 21.71
N ILE A 176 -19.45 -22.46 20.83
CA ILE A 176 -18.23 -22.05 20.12
C ILE A 176 -18.65 -21.47 18.77
N TYR A 177 -18.13 -20.28 18.46
CA TYR A 177 -18.35 -19.60 17.18
C TYR A 177 -17.18 -19.85 16.21
N ASP A 178 -17.46 -20.00 14.92
CA ASP A 178 -16.44 -20.21 13.89
C ASP A 178 -15.62 -18.95 13.62
N PHE A 179 -16.26 -17.77 13.67
CA PHE A 179 -15.60 -16.49 13.45
C PHE A 179 -16.30 -15.30 14.13
N CYS A 180 -15.57 -14.20 14.32
CA CYS A 180 -16.16 -12.86 14.30
C CYS A 180 -15.57 -11.99 13.19
N MET A 181 -16.35 -11.00 12.77
CA MET A 181 -15.97 -9.98 11.81
C MET A 181 -16.44 -8.59 12.27
N CYS A 182 -15.79 -7.54 11.79
CA CYS A 182 -16.10 -6.17 12.19
C CYS A 182 -15.70 -5.16 11.11
N ASN A 183 -16.54 -4.12 10.94
CA ASN A 183 -16.22 -2.89 10.23
C ASN A 183 -16.13 -1.75 11.27
N PRO A 184 -14.95 -1.49 11.86
CA PRO A 184 -14.81 -0.58 12.98
C PRO A 184 -14.94 0.87 12.52
N PRO A 185 -15.42 1.78 13.39
CA PRO A 185 -15.32 3.22 13.16
C PRO A 185 -13.86 3.64 12.93
N PHE A 186 -13.59 4.26 11.78
CA PHE A 186 -12.22 4.47 11.33
C PHE A 186 -11.51 5.62 12.03
N PHE A 187 -12.21 6.71 12.36
CA PHE A 187 -11.61 8.00 12.67
C PHE A 187 -11.49 8.27 14.18
N ALA A 188 -10.37 8.88 14.59
CA ALA A 188 -10.18 9.28 15.99
C ALA A 188 -10.91 10.59 16.36
N ASN A 189 -11.30 11.39 15.36
CA ASN A 189 -11.98 12.67 15.52
C ASN A 189 -12.54 13.19 14.19
N GLN A 190 -13.35 14.25 14.26
CA GLN A 190 -14.03 14.84 13.10
C GLN A 190 -13.07 15.48 12.07
N LEU A 191 -11.87 15.91 12.49
CA LEU A 191 -10.84 16.45 11.57
C LEU A 191 -10.29 15.34 10.66
N GLU A 192 -10.05 14.16 11.22
CA GLU A 192 -9.64 12.98 10.45
C GLU A 192 -10.77 12.50 9.53
N ALA A 193 -12.03 12.50 10.01
CA ALA A 193 -13.20 12.13 9.22
C ALA A 193 -13.44 13.07 8.02
N LYS A 194 -13.15 14.38 8.17
CA LYS A 194 -13.15 15.37 7.08
C LYS A 194 -12.00 15.18 6.08
N GLY A 195 -11.02 14.31 6.36
CA GLY A 195 -9.96 13.91 5.43
C GLY A 195 -8.92 15.00 5.11
N VAL A 196 -8.93 16.12 5.83
CA VAL A 196 -8.08 17.30 5.56
C VAL A 196 -6.60 17.10 5.91
N ASN A 197 -6.26 16.01 6.60
CA ASN A 197 -4.91 15.63 7.02
C ASN A 197 -4.03 15.17 5.82
N SER A 198 -3.78 16.08 4.88
CA SER A 198 -3.04 15.85 3.63
C SER A 198 -1.78 16.71 3.56
N ARG A 199 -0.61 16.09 3.32
CA ARG A 199 0.67 16.80 3.07
C ARG A 199 0.66 17.72 1.83
N ASN A 200 -0.38 17.66 1.02
CA ASN A 200 -0.60 18.52 -0.14
C ASN A 200 -2.06 18.96 -0.16
N ALA A 201 -2.31 20.28 -0.04
CA ALA A 201 -3.65 20.85 -0.08
C ALA A 201 -4.36 20.63 -1.43
N ARG A 202 -3.62 20.45 -2.53
CA ARG A 202 -4.16 20.15 -3.86
C ARG A 202 -4.43 18.65 -4.09
N ARG A 203 -4.57 17.86 -3.02
CA ARG A 203 -4.98 16.45 -3.12
C ARG A 203 -6.45 16.38 -3.59
N PRO A 204 -6.78 15.65 -4.67
CA PRO A 204 -8.15 15.53 -5.11
C PRO A 204 -9.06 14.94 -4.02
N PRO A 205 -10.30 15.45 -3.85
CA PRO A 205 -11.26 14.92 -2.89
C PRO A 205 -11.66 13.47 -3.24
N PRO A 206 -12.22 12.70 -2.28
CA PRO A 206 -12.73 11.36 -2.56
C PRO A 206 -13.80 11.40 -3.67
N SER A 207 -13.85 10.31 -4.45
CA SER A 207 -14.89 10.09 -5.47
C SER A 207 -16.18 9.50 -4.90
N SER A 208 -16.25 9.31 -3.57
CA SER A 208 -17.40 8.78 -2.85
C SER A 208 -17.73 9.66 -1.65
N VAL A 209 -19.02 9.77 -1.33
CA VAL A 209 -19.49 10.35 -0.06
C VAL A 209 -19.22 9.41 1.12
N ASN A 210 -19.23 9.94 2.34
CA ASN A 210 -19.31 9.17 3.58
C ASN A 210 -20.60 9.60 4.31
N THR A 211 -21.49 8.65 4.61
CA THR A 211 -22.81 8.89 5.19
C THR A 211 -22.98 8.31 6.59
N GLY A 212 -21.93 7.66 7.13
CA GLY A 212 -22.02 6.99 8.41
C GLY A 212 -22.28 7.95 9.58
N GLY A 213 -23.14 7.53 10.50
CA GLY A 213 -23.39 8.23 11.76
C GLY A 213 -22.12 8.27 12.62
N GLU A 214 -22.08 9.14 13.64
CA GLU A 214 -20.86 9.38 14.42
C GLU A 214 -20.28 8.10 15.03
N THR A 215 -21.12 7.19 15.53
CA THR A 215 -20.74 5.87 16.06
C THR A 215 -20.22 4.88 15.01
N GLU A 216 -20.63 5.01 13.74
CA GLU A 216 -20.15 4.16 12.63
C GLU A 216 -18.82 4.65 12.04
N ILE A 217 -18.46 5.93 12.25
CA ILE A 217 -17.29 6.55 11.62
C ILE A 217 -16.21 6.95 12.62
N MET A 218 -16.55 7.22 13.88
CA MET A 218 -15.65 7.73 14.91
C MET A 218 -15.67 6.88 16.19
N ALA A 219 -14.50 6.76 16.81
CA ALA A 219 -14.31 6.22 18.14
C ALA A 219 -13.11 6.89 18.82
N GLU A 220 -13.06 6.84 20.15
CA GLU A 220 -11.89 7.25 20.91
C GLU A 220 -10.64 6.45 20.45
N GLY A 221 -9.58 7.17 20.06
CA GLY A 221 -8.38 6.58 19.44
C GLY A 221 -8.55 6.01 18.02
N GLY A 222 -9.76 6.05 17.45
CA GLY A 222 -10.11 5.56 16.11
C GLY A 222 -9.92 4.05 15.96
N GLU A 223 -9.74 3.59 14.71
CA GLU A 223 -9.63 2.14 14.42
C GLU A 223 -8.53 1.40 15.19
N LEU A 224 -7.45 2.09 15.61
CA LEU A 224 -6.34 1.44 16.31
C LEU A 224 -6.75 1.00 17.71
N GLU A 225 -7.30 1.91 18.51
CA GLU A 225 -7.76 1.57 19.87
C GLU A 225 -9.06 0.76 19.83
N PHE A 226 -9.93 0.97 18.83
CA PHE A 226 -11.11 0.12 18.64
C PHE A 226 -10.72 -1.36 18.45
N VAL A 227 -9.76 -1.66 17.55
CA VAL A 227 -9.34 -3.05 17.29
C VAL A 227 -8.50 -3.62 18.43
N LYS A 228 -7.72 -2.80 19.16
CA LYS A 228 -7.09 -3.23 20.43
C LYS A 228 -8.11 -3.71 21.46
N ARG A 229 -9.30 -3.11 21.56
CA ARG A 229 -10.38 -3.62 22.43
C ARG A 229 -10.88 -5.00 21.98
N ILE A 230 -11.03 -5.23 20.67
CA ILE A 230 -11.35 -6.58 20.13
C ILE A 230 -10.23 -7.58 20.47
N ILE A 231 -8.96 -7.17 20.37
CA ILE A 231 -7.80 -8.00 20.77
C ILE A 231 -7.89 -8.32 22.27
N HIS A 232 -8.13 -7.33 23.13
CA HIS A 232 -8.27 -7.52 24.58
C HIS A 232 -9.42 -8.47 24.93
N ASP A 233 -10.60 -8.30 24.32
CA ASP A 233 -11.72 -9.24 24.48
C ASP A 233 -11.32 -10.67 24.04
N SER A 234 -10.60 -10.80 22.92
CA SER A 234 -10.13 -12.09 22.43
C SER A 234 -9.15 -12.80 23.38
N LEU A 235 -8.40 -12.06 24.21
CA LEU A 235 -7.47 -12.65 25.19
C LEU A 235 -8.18 -13.31 26.37
N GLN A 236 -9.44 -12.98 26.64
CA GLN A 236 -10.25 -13.63 27.67
C GLN A 236 -11.15 -14.73 27.07
N LEU A 237 -11.78 -14.46 25.92
CA LEU A 237 -12.61 -15.43 25.19
C LEU A 237 -11.80 -16.59 24.59
N LYS A 238 -10.54 -16.34 24.18
CA LYS A 238 -9.58 -17.28 23.60
C LYS A 238 -10.23 -18.22 22.58
N ARG A 239 -10.54 -19.46 22.97
CA ARG A 239 -11.07 -20.53 22.11
C ARG A 239 -12.60 -20.55 22.00
N ARG A 240 -13.36 -19.61 22.60
CA ARG A 240 -14.80 -19.48 22.33
C ARG A 240 -15.11 -19.04 20.89
N LEU A 241 -14.14 -18.45 20.19
CA LEU A 241 -14.18 -18.20 18.76
C LEU A 241 -12.99 -18.91 18.09
N ARG A 242 -13.20 -19.57 16.94
CA ARG A 242 -12.10 -20.18 16.16
C ARG A 242 -11.28 -19.13 15.41
N TRP A 243 -11.90 -18.07 14.91
CA TRP A 243 -11.23 -16.90 14.34
C TRP A 243 -11.79 -15.58 14.87
N TYR A 244 -10.89 -14.64 15.16
CA TYR A 244 -11.23 -13.23 15.33
C TYR A 244 -10.77 -12.49 14.07
N SER A 245 -11.57 -11.58 13.54
CA SER A 245 -11.16 -10.76 12.40
C SER A 245 -11.73 -9.35 12.44
N CYS A 246 -11.01 -8.41 11.82
CA CYS A 246 -11.47 -7.03 11.69
C CYS A 246 -10.92 -6.36 10.42
N MET A 247 -11.74 -5.55 9.75
CA MET A 247 -11.33 -4.74 8.60
C MET A 247 -10.69 -3.41 9.05
N LEU A 248 -9.62 -2.99 8.41
CA LEU A 248 -8.86 -1.77 8.72
C LEU A 248 -9.02 -0.74 7.61
N GLY A 249 -9.31 0.50 8.01
CA GLY A 249 -9.48 1.65 7.12
C GLY A 249 -8.15 2.18 6.59
N LYS A 250 -7.10 2.13 7.42
CA LYS A 250 -5.79 2.75 7.16
C LYS A 250 -4.68 1.71 7.17
N LYS A 251 -3.75 1.80 6.21
CA LYS A 251 -2.59 0.88 6.13
C LYS A 251 -1.62 1.00 7.32
N CYS A 252 -1.60 2.16 8.00
CA CYS A 252 -0.74 2.39 9.16
C CYS A 252 -1.18 1.60 10.41
N SER A 253 -2.47 1.28 10.57
CA SER A 253 -3.01 0.52 11.72
C SER A 253 -2.48 -0.92 11.77
N LEU A 254 -2.22 -1.50 10.61
CA LEU A 254 -1.87 -2.92 10.46
C LEU A 254 -0.55 -3.32 11.15
N ALA A 255 0.45 -2.43 11.17
CA ALA A 255 1.74 -2.76 11.79
C ALA A 255 1.67 -2.73 13.34
N PRO A 256 1.15 -1.67 13.99
CA PRO A 256 0.91 -1.66 15.43
C PRO A 256 0.00 -2.80 15.93
N LEU A 257 -1.08 -3.13 15.21
CA LEU A 257 -2.01 -4.19 15.63
C LEU A 257 -1.37 -5.60 15.55
N LYS A 258 -0.53 -5.85 14.54
CA LYS A 258 0.25 -7.10 14.47
C LYS A 258 1.34 -7.19 15.52
N GLU A 259 1.96 -6.06 15.87
CA GLU A 259 2.93 -5.99 16.97
C GLU A 259 2.25 -6.20 18.33
N GLU A 260 1.01 -5.72 18.51
CA GLU A 260 0.23 -5.99 19.72
C GLU A 260 -0.12 -7.47 19.85
N LEU A 261 -0.67 -8.11 18.81
CA LEU A 261 -0.92 -9.55 18.80
C LEU A 261 0.36 -10.36 19.11
N ARG A 262 1.52 -9.93 18.60
CA ARG A 262 2.82 -10.56 18.88
C ARG A 262 3.23 -10.43 20.35
N LYS A 263 3.05 -9.27 20.99
CA LYS A 263 3.33 -9.08 22.43
C LYS A 263 2.44 -9.94 23.31
N GLN A 264 1.16 -10.06 22.93
CA GLN A 264 0.16 -10.85 23.66
C GLN A 264 0.27 -12.36 23.38
N GLY A 265 1.32 -12.82 22.70
CA GLY A 265 1.63 -14.24 22.48
C GLY A 265 0.73 -14.95 21.45
N VAL A 266 -0.03 -14.22 20.63
CA VAL A 266 -0.97 -14.83 19.68
C VAL A 266 -0.20 -15.42 18.48
N THR A 267 -0.20 -16.75 18.37
CA THR A 267 0.64 -17.51 17.42
C THR A 267 0.11 -17.48 15.99
N LYS A 268 -1.21 -17.62 15.81
CA LYS A 268 -1.88 -17.64 14.49
C LYS A 268 -2.34 -16.23 14.14
N VAL A 269 -1.62 -15.56 13.23
CA VAL A 269 -1.96 -14.20 12.76
C VAL A 269 -1.80 -14.10 11.24
N THR A 270 -2.86 -13.73 10.53
CA THR A 270 -2.82 -13.43 9.08
C THR A 270 -3.53 -12.12 8.75
N HIS A 271 -3.35 -11.63 7.53
CA HIS A 271 -3.86 -10.35 7.07
C HIS A 271 -4.01 -10.33 5.55
N THR A 272 -4.93 -9.53 5.04
CA THR A 272 -5.17 -9.40 3.59
C THR A 272 -5.37 -7.94 3.13
N GLU A 273 -5.45 -7.75 1.81
CA GLU A 273 -5.72 -6.47 1.15
C GLU A 273 -6.96 -6.60 0.26
N PHE A 274 -8.02 -5.85 0.56
CA PHE A 274 -9.21 -5.76 -0.27
C PHE A 274 -9.10 -4.61 -1.28
N TYR A 275 -9.48 -4.87 -2.52
CA TYR A 275 -9.39 -3.93 -3.64
C TYR A 275 -10.78 -3.69 -4.26
N GLN A 276 -11.19 -2.43 -4.40
CA GLN A 276 -12.40 -2.06 -5.15
C GLN A 276 -12.26 -0.68 -5.79
N GLY A 277 -12.21 -0.63 -7.13
CA GLY A 277 -12.04 0.62 -7.88
C GLY A 277 -10.71 1.31 -7.59
N ARG A 278 -10.74 2.38 -6.78
CA ARG A 278 -9.56 3.10 -6.26
C ARG A 278 -9.39 2.94 -4.74
N THR A 279 -10.39 2.43 -4.05
CA THR A 279 -10.38 2.28 -2.59
C THR A 279 -9.74 0.94 -2.24
N MET A 280 -8.86 0.97 -1.25
CA MET A 280 -8.27 -0.22 -0.63
C MET A 280 -8.70 -0.29 0.84
N ARG A 281 -8.80 -1.50 1.35
CA ARG A 281 -8.89 -1.82 2.78
C ARG A 281 -7.91 -2.93 3.10
N TRP A 282 -7.62 -3.09 4.38
CA TRP A 282 -6.89 -4.26 4.88
C TRP A 282 -7.84 -5.04 5.78
N ALA A 283 -7.54 -6.31 6.05
CA ALA A 283 -8.15 -7.00 7.18
C ALA A 283 -7.08 -7.78 7.92
N LEU A 284 -7.30 -7.96 9.21
CA LEU A 284 -6.43 -8.66 10.15
C LEU A 284 -7.26 -9.77 10.80
N ALA A 285 -6.71 -10.98 10.90
CA ALA A 285 -7.36 -12.10 11.55
C ALA A 285 -6.37 -12.89 12.41
N TRP A 286 -6.85 -13.41 13.54
CA TRP A 286 -6.05 -14.16 14.49
C TRP A 286 -6.83 -15.26 15.21
N SER A 287 -6.12 -16.24 15.77
CA SER A 287 -6.70 -17.40 16.44
C SER A 287 -5.86 -17.88 17.63
N PHE A 288 -6.51 -18.59 18.56
CA PHE A 288 -5.92 -19.29 19.70
C PHE A 288 -6.04 -20.82 19.57
N TYR A 289 -6.30 -21.33 18.36
CA TYR A 289 -6.33 -22.75 18.02
C TYR A 289 -5.06 -23.13 17.25
N ASP A 290 -4.35 -24.18 17.67
CA ASP A 290 -3.15 -24.65 16.97
C ASP A 290 -3.47 -25.46 15.70
N ASP A 291 -4.67 -26.03 15.63
CA ASP A 291 -5.22 -26.81 14.51
C ASP A 291 -5.66 -25.97 13.30
N VAL A 292 -5.89 -24.65 13.44
CA VAL A 292 -6.34 -23.87 12.27
C VAL A 292 -5.22 -23.67 11.24
N SER A 293 -5.52 -24.05 10.01
CA SER A 293 -4.81 -23.64 8.80
C SER A 293 -4.83 -22.12 8.67
N VAL A 294 -3.72 -21.50 8.25
CA VAL A 294 -3.59 -20.04 8.20
C VAL A 294 -3.49 -19.61 6.73
N PRO A 295 -4.54 -18.96 6.18
CA PRO A 295 -4.50 -18.44 4.81
C PRO A 295 -3.29 -17.54 4.61
N SER A 296 -2.48 -17.86 3.60
CA SER A 296 -1.27 -17.10 3.30
C SER A 296 -1.63 -15.63 3.01
N PRO A 297 -1.01 -14.67 3.70
CA PRO A 297 -1.26 -13.26 3.42
C PRO A 297 -0.86 -12.93 1.97
N PRO A 298 -1.47 -11.92 1.32
CA PRO A 298 -1.17 -11.53 -0.04
C PRO A 298 0.34 -11.45 -0.23
N SER A 299 0.86 -12.28 -1.14
CA SER A 299 2.28 -12.31 -1.41
C SER A 299 2.73 -10.89 -1.71
N LYS A 300 3.88 -10.47 -1.15
CA LYS A 300 4.52 -9.21 -1.54
C LYS A 300 4.73 -9.31 -3.05
N LYS A 301 3.82 -8.73 -3.85
CA LYS A 301 3.94 -8.66 -5.31
C LYS A 301 5.28 -8.02 -5.57
N ARG A 302 6.30 -8.84 -5.86
CA ARG A 302 7.73 -8.50 -5.98
C ARG A 302 7.84 -7.56 -7.18
N LYS A 303 7.55 -6.29 -6.90
CA LYS A 303 6.97 -5.27 -7.78
C LYS A 303 7.14 -5.66 -9.24
N MET A 304 6.18 -6.43 -9.79
CA MET A 304 6.30 -7.08 -11.11
C MET A 304 6.97 -6.09 -12.03
N GLU A 305 8.21 -6.38 -12.43
CA GLU A 305 9.09 -5.36 -12.98
C GLU A 305 8.50 -4.95 -14.33
N LYS A 306 7.73 -3.87 -14.33
CA LYS A 306 7.16 -3.25 -15.53
C LYS A 306 8.30 -3.17 -16.52
N ALA A 307 8.26 -4.00 -17.56
CA ALA A 307 9.41 -4.29 -18.42
C ALA A 307 10.13 -2.99 -18.75
N ARG A 308 11.25 -2.74 -18.06
CA ARG A 308 11.78 -1.38 -17.94
C ARG A 308 12.35 -1.04 -19.30
N LYS A 309 11.69 -0.14 -20.04
CA LYS A 309 12.09 0.26 -21.40
C LYS A 309 13.61 0.45 -21.45
N PRO A 310 14.30 -0.08 -22.48
CA PRO A 310 15.74 0.12 -22.61
C PRO A 310 16.06 1.61 -22.67
N LEU A 311 17.28 1.97 -22.28
CA LEU A 311 17.78 3.31 -22.62
C LEU A 311 18.05 3.28 -24.13
N ALA A 312 17.57 4.27 -24.87
CA ALA A 312 17.61 4.20 -26.33
C ALA A 312 17.97 5.55 -26.96
N PHE A 313 18.67 5.51 -28.08
CA PHE A 313 18.84 6.67 -28.95
C PHE A 313 18.90 6.26 -30.42
N THR A 314 18.26 7.06 -31.27
CA THR A 314 18.32 6.95 -32.72
C THR A 314 19.49 7.78 -33.26
N ILE A 315 20.18 7.25 -34.25
CA ILE A 315 21.25 7.90 -35.03
C ILE A 315 20.66 8.13 -36.43
N LEU A 316 20.55 9.39 -36.83
CA LEU A 316 19.91 9.76 -38.10
C LEU A 316 20.79 9.34 -39.28
N GLN A 317 20.18 8.90 -40.39
CA GLN A 317 20.90 8.39 -41.57
C GLN A 317 22.02 9.32 -42.10
N PRO A 318 21.89 10.67 -42.12
CA PRO A 318 23.00 11.57 -42.46
C PRO A 318 24.22 11.43 -41.54
N THR A 319 24.02 11.18 -40.24
CA THR A 319 25.10 10.88 -39.28
C THR A 319 25.75 9.52 -39.58
N VAL A 320 24.98 8.54 -40.05
CA VAL A 320 25.51 7.23 -40.46
C VAL A 320 26.42 7.37 -41.69
N ARG A 321 26.04 8.18 -42.70
CA ARG A 321 26.88 8.47 -43.87
C ARG A 321 28.23 9.09 -43.50
N GLU A 322 28.23 10.08 -42.60
CA GLU A 322 29.47 10.68 -42.09
C GLU A 322 30.38 9.63 -41.42
N LEU A 323 29.79 8.72 -40.64
CA LEU A 323 30.53 7.62 -39.99
C LEU A 323 31.03 6.55 -40.98
N GLN A 324 30.35 6.36 -42.12
CA GLN A 324 30.79 5.50 -43.23
C GLN A 324 31.97 6.13 -43.98
N ILE A 325 31.89 7.41 -44.34
CA ILE A 325 32.99 8.16 -44.98
C ILE A 325 34.24 8.11 -44.11
N LYS A 326 34.10 8.35 -42.80
CA LYS A 326 35.19 8.30 -41.82
C LYS A 326 35.67 6.90 -41.45
N ALA A 327 34.93 5.84 -41.78
CA ALA A 327 35.43 4.46 -41.70
C ALA A 327 36.33 4.14 -42.90
N SER A 328 35.94 4.59 -44.10
CA SER A 328 36.68 4.41 -45.36
C SER A 328 38.01 5.18 -45.43
N SER A 329 38.24 6.16 -44.56
CA SER A 329 39.45 6.98 -44.52
C SER A 329 40.52 6.50 -43.52
N LEU A 330 40.34 5.36 -42.86
CA LEU A 330 41.40 4.73 -42.05
C LEU A 330 42.24 3.76 -42.91
N PRO A 331 43.58 3.72 -42.75
CA PRO A 331 44.42 2.74 -43.43
C PRO A 331 44.19 1.34 -42.84
N SER A 332 43.48 0.49 -43.60
CA SER A 332 43.25 -0.91 -43.23
C SER A 332 44.50 -1.77 -43.51
N SER A 333 45.05 -2.41 -42.49
CA SER A 333 45.91 -3.57 -42.68
C SER A 333 45.11 -4.74 -43.28
N SER A 334 45.77 -5.58 -44.07
CA SER A 334 45.12 -6.47 -45.04
C SER A 334 44.52 -7.74 -44.45
N THR A 335 43.33 -8.11 -44.91
CA THR A 335 43.11 -9.41 -45.57
C THR A 335 41.87 -9.38 -46.46
N SER A 336 41.78 -10.34 -47.38
CA SER A 336 40.85 -10.33 -48.52
C SER A 336 39.60 -11.18 -48.31
N SER A 337 38.48 -10.76 -48.92
CA SER A 337 37.82 -11.52 -50.00
C SER A 337 36.58 -10.78 -50.53
N SER A 338 36.15 -11.13 -51.74
CA SER A 338 35.04 -10.50 -52.46
C SER A 338 33.76 -11.32 -52.37
N SER A 339 32.60 -10.65 -52.30
CA SER A 339 31.34 -11.11 -52.95
C SER A 339 30.17 -10.12 -52.77
N SER A 340 29.24 -10.17 -53.72
CA SER A 340 27.83 -9.70 -53.67
C SER A 340 27.48 -8.40 -52.94
N ALA A 341 26.92 -7.44 -53.70
CA ALA A 341 26.09 -6.38 -53.13
C ALA A 341 24.84 -6.96 -52.46
N THR A 342 24.72 -6.79 -51.14
CA THR A 342 23.55 -7.18 -50.34
C THR A 342 23.13 -6.01 -49.44
N CYS A 343 21.82 -5.74 -49.42
CA CYS A 343 21.08 -4.84 -48.53
C CYS A 343 21.90 -3.75 -47.78
N SER A 344 21.82 -2.49 -48.27
CA SER A 344 22.47 -1.32 -47.66
C SER A 344 22.17 -1.15 -46.16
N GLU A 345 20.98 -1.54 -45.71
CA GLU A 345 20.52 -1.48 -44.31
C GLU A 345 21.42 -2.28 -43.36
N SER A 346 22.06 -3.37 -43.84
CA SER A 346 23.03 -4.16 -43.05
C SER A 346 24.36 -3.41 -42.81
N SER A 347 24.80 -2.59 -43.78
CA SER A 347 26.03 -1.78 -43.72
C SER A 347 25.93 -0.66 -42.69
N ASP A 348 24.77 -0.04 -42.55
CA ASP A 348 24.49 1.02 -41.59
C ASP A 348 24.60 0.49 -40.14
N VAL A 349 23.94 -0.63 -39.84
CA VAL A 349 24.01 -1.31 -38.53
C VAL A 349 25.44 -1.80 -38.23
N HIS A 350 26.15 -2.33 -39.23
CA HIS A 350 27.55 -2.73 -39.08
C HIS A 350 28.45 -1.54 -38.75
N THR A 351 28.31 -0.43 -39.48
CA THR A 351 29.14 0.78 -39.30
C THR A 351 28.96 1.37 -37.91
N VAL A 352 27.71 1.54 -37.46
CA VAL A 352 27.42 2.00 -36.10
C VAL A 352 28.00 1.05 -35.05
N THR A 353 27.89 -0.27 -35.25
CA THR A 353 28.46 -1.27 -34.33
C THR A 353 29.97 -1.18 -34.23
N VAL A 354 30.70 -1.02 -35.35
CA VAL A 354 32.17 -0.86 -35.35
C VAL A 354 32.60 0.40 -34.60
N TRP A 355 31.92 1.53 -34.79
CA TRP A 355 32.19 2.76 -34.04
C TRP A 355 31.81 2.65 -32.55
N MET A 356 30.79 1.85 -32.21
CA MET A 356 30.47 1.52 -30.81
C MET A 356 31.56 0.65 -30.18
N GLU A 357 32.00 -0.43 -30.83
CA GLU A 357 33.10 -1.27 -30.34
C GLU A 357 34.39 -0.47 -30.16
N LYS A 358 34.73 0.44 -31.09
CA LYS A 358 35.86 1.37 -30.93
C LYS A 358 35.69 2.25 -29.69
N THR A 359 34.53 2.90 -29.52
CA THR A 359 34.25 3.75 -28.36
C THR A 359 34.29 2.96 -27.04
N LEU A 360 33.85 1.70 -27.04
CA LEU A 360 33.90 0.81 -25.87
C LEU A 360 35.34 0.39 -25.53
N LYS A 361 36.20 0.17 -26.53
CA LYS A 361 37.66 -0.05 -26.35
C LYS A 361 38.34 1.17 -25.76
N ASP A 362 38.08 2.36 -26.32
CA ASP A 362 38.62 3.64 -25.82
C ASP A 362 38.20 3.91 -24.36
N LEU A 363 37.01 3.45 -23.97
CA LEU A 363 36.48 3.51 -22.60
C LEU A 363 36.89 2.31 -21.72
N GLN A 364 37.73 1.39 -22.21
CA GLN A 364 38.19 0.20 -21.47
C GLN A 364 37.04 -0.72 -20.98
N ILE A 365 35.89 -0.69 -21.67
CA ILE A 365 34.71 -1.50 -21.34
C ILE A 365 34.77 -2.84 -22.06
N LEU A 366 34.70 -3.93 -21.29
CA LEU A 366 34.68 -5.28 -21.83
C LEU A 366 33.37 -5.49 -22.61
N HIS A 367 33.48 -5.97 -23.86
CA HIS A 367 32.34 -6.22 -24.73
C HIS A 367 32.56 -7.48 -25.57
N LYS A 368 31.48 -8.21 -25.85
CA LYS A 368 31.49 -9.39 -26.72
C LYS A 368 30.24 -9.41 -27.61
N ARG A 369 30.40 -9.71 -28.90
CA ARG A 369 29.26 -9.95 -29.81
C ARG A 369 28.46 -11.19 -29.37
N VAL A 370 27.14 -11.08 -29.40
CA VAL A 370 26.17 -12.14 -29.04
C VAL A 370 25.36 -12.50 -30.28
N PRO A 371 24.95 -13.77 -30.49
CA PRO A 371 24.05 -14.12 -31.58
C PRO A 371 22.77 -13.27 -31.55
N SER A 372 22.44 -12.68 -32.69
CA SER A 372 21.34 -11.74 -32.91
C SER A 372 20.70 -12.02 -34.28
N GLY A 373 19.51 -11.47 -34.54
CA GLY A 373 18.80 -11.68 -35.82
C GLY A 373 19.43 -10.92 -36.98
N GLU A 374 19.08 -11.28 -38.22
CA GLU A 374 19.75 -10.80 -39.45
C GLU A 374 19.77 -9.27 -39.65
N ALA A 375 18.90 -8.52 -38.96
CA ALA A 375 18.81 -7.05 -39.00
C ALA A 375 19.26 -6.35 -37.69
N GLU A 376 19.92 -7.08 -36.77
CA GLU A 376 20.36 -6.60 -35.46
C GLU A 376 21.77 -7.09 -35.11
N LEU A 377 22.59 -6.25 -34.47
CA LEU A 377 23.86 -6.64 -33.86
C LEU A 377 23.85 -6.37 -32.36
N SER A 378 24.09 -7.41 -31.56
CA SER A 378 24.09 -7.36 -30.10
C SER A 378 25.49 -7.45 -29.49
N LEU A 379 25.79 -6.55 -28.54
CA LEU A 379 27.01 -6.53 -27.73
C LEU A 379 26.65 -6.73 -26.25
N PHE A 380 27.18 -7.78 -25.60
CA PHE A 380 27.12 -7.91 -24.16
C PHE A 380 28.28 -7.14 -23.52
N LEU A 381 27.96 -6.13 -22.70
CA LEU A 381 28.92 -5.24 -22.05
C LEU A 381 29.12 -5.62 -20.58
N THR A 382 30.34 -5.46 -20.08
CA THR A 382 30.69 -5.54 -18.65
C THR A 382 31.59 -4.37 -18.29
N ALA A 383 31.05 -3.41 -17.52
CA ALA A 383 31.77 -2.23 -17.09
C ALA A 383 32.40 -2.48 -15.70
N VAL A 384 33.73 -2.51 -15.65
CA VAL A 384 34.51 -2.74 -14.42
C VAL A 384 34.82 -1.41 -13.69
N GLU A 385 35.09 -0.34 -14.44
CA GLU A 385 35.47 0.99 -13.92
C GLU A 385 34.68 2.10 -14.63
N ASN A 386 34.50 3.26 -13.97
CA ASN A 386 33.76 4.41 -14.51
C ASN A 386 34.67 5.38 -15.29
N THR A 387 35.16 4.91 -16.43
CA THR A 387 36.10 5.66 -17.29
C THR A 387 35.46 6.85 -18.01
N TRP A 388 34.15 6.80 -18.28
CA TRP A 388 33.46 7.76 -19.15
C TRP A 388 33.14 9.11 -18.49
N VAL A 389 33.04 9.18 -17.16
CA VAL A 389 32.74 10.45 -16.44
C VAL A 389 33.92 11.43 -16.51
N HIS A 390 35.16 10.97 -16.38
CA HIS A 390 36.35 11.83 -16.32
C HIS A 390 36.94 12.20 -17.69
N MET A 391 36.29 11.84 -18.80
CA MET A 391 36.78 12.04 -20.18
C MET A 391 37.19 13.50 -20.52
N ARG A 392 36.56 14.51 -19.91
CA ARG A 392 36.91 15.93 -20.12
C ARG A 392 38.14 16.39 -19.33
N GLN A 393 38.47 15.68 -18.24
CA GLN A 393 39.63 15.93 -17.40
C GLN A 393 40.85 15.20 -17.95
N ARG A 394 40.72 13.89 -18.20
CA ARG A 394 41.76 13.02 -18.78
C ARG A 394 42.31 13.55 -20.11
N ARG A 395 41.45 14.15 -20.97
CA ARG A 395 41.88 14.85 -22.20
C ARG A 395 42.65 16.16 -21.96
N ARG A 396 42.35 16.91 -20.90
CA ARG A 396 43.12 18.12 -20.54
C ARG A 396 44.50 17.74 -20.06
N GLU A 397 44.62 16.66 -19.29
CA GLU A 397 45.90 16.11 -18.84
C GLU A 397 46.71 15.51 -20.01
N GLN A 398 46.08 14.77 -20.93
CA GLN A 398 46.76 14.30 -22.16
C GLN A 398 47.25 15.46 -23.05
N ASN A 399 46.41 16.44 -23.37
CA ASN A 399 46.84 17.60 -24.17
C ASN A 399 47.98 18.38 -23.47
N ARG A 400 47.94 18.46 -22.13
CA ARG A 400 48.99 19.11 -21.34
C ARG A 400 50.31 18.33 -21.42
N GLN A 401 50.29 17.02 -21.17
CA GLN A 401 51.46 16.15 -21.28
C GLN A 401 52.03 16.15 -22.72
N GLN A 402 51.16 16.22 -23.72
CA GLN A 402 51.56 16.28 -25.13
C GLN A 402 52.26 17.62 -25.47
N ASN A 403 51.76 18.76 -24.98
CA ASN A 403 52.46 20.04 -25.08
C ASN A 403 53.78 20.05 -24.29
N GLU A 404 53.80 19.50 -23.08
CA GLU A 404 55.01 19.37 -22.24
C GLU A 404 56.07 18.48 -22.95
N SER A 405 55.66 17.46 -23.72
CA SER A 405 56.57 16.61 -24.51
C SER A 405 57.12 17.23 -25.79
N LEU A 406 56.54 18.34 -26.28
CA LEU A 406 56.91 18.99 -27.54
C LEU A 406 57.91 20.16 -27.36
N SER A 407 58.46 20.34 -26.15
CA SER A 407 59.29 21.51 -25.79
C SER A 407 60.75 21.12 -25.48
N PRO A 408 61.64 20.98 -26.50
CA PRO A 408 63.05 20.67 -26.27
C PRO A 408 63.86 21.89 -25.81
N GLY A 409 64.18 21.93 -24.50
CA GLY A 409 65.41 22.52 -23.95
C GLY A 409 65.71 24.00 -24.20
N ALA A 410 65.40 24.84 -23.21
CA ALA A 410 66.04 26.15 -23.02
C ALA A 410 66.42 26.34 -21.54
N ALA A 411 67.64 25.95 -21.17
CA ALA A 411 68.18 26.16 -19.83
C ALA A 411 68.99 27.47 -19.76
N VAL A 412 68.67 28.33 -18.80
CA VAL A 412 69.49 29.49 -18.42
C VAL A 412 69.56 29.54 -16.87
N PRO A 413 70.75 29.59 -16.26
CA PRO A 413 70.89 29.41 -14.81
C PRO A 413 70.85 30.73 -14.01
N SER A 414 70.28 30.61 -12.80
CA SER A 414 70.61 31.28 -11.53
C SER A 414 71.53 32.53 -11.52
N ALA A 415 71.01 33.60 -10.92
CA ALA A 415 71.80 34.57 -10.15
C ALA A 415 71.05 34.89 -8.84
N ALA A 416 71.77 35.15 -7.73
CA ALA A 416 71.17 35.23 -6.38
C ALA A 416 71.78 36.32 -5.49
N ALA A 417 70.91 36.98 -4.72
CA ALA A 417 71.16 37.77 -3.50
C ALA A 417 69.83 37.76 -2.71
N GLN A 418 69.74 37.51 -1.40
CA GLN A 418 70.37 38.18 -0.25
C GLN A 418 69.99 39.68 -0.18
N GLY A 419 69.26 40.17 0.84
CA GLY A 419 68.51 39.49 1.90
C GLY A 419 68.22 40.38 3.12
N SER A 420 66.95 40.50 3.51
CA SER A 420 66.44 41.23 4.70
C SER A 420 64.90 41.07 4.77
N ASP A 421 64.19 41.14 5.90
CA ASP A 421 64.56 40.89 7.30
C ASP A 421 63.31 40.46 8.11
N THR A 422 63.48 39.99 9.35
CA THR A 422 62.43 39.82 10.40
C THR A 422 61.21 38.90 10.15
N GLN A 423 61.16 37.80 10.92
CA GLN A 423 59.95 37.17 11.49
C GLN A 423 59.40 38.02 12.68
N PRO A 424 58.30 37.68 13.42
CA PRO A 424 57.47 36.44 13.45
C PRO A 424 55.92 36.59 13.57
N THR A 425 55.22 35.44 13.46
CA THR A 425 53.94 35.09 14.14
C THR A 425 52.64 35.85 13.79
N ALA A 426 51.49 35.28 14.22
CA ALA A 426 50.14 35.66 13.80
C ALA A 426 49.28 36.27 14.92
N ALA A 427 48.52 37.32 14.60
CA ALA A 427 47.31 37.80 15.29
C ALA A 427 46.59 38.88 14.44
N ALA A 428 45.32 39.16 14.77
CA ALA A 428 44.45 40.25 14.25
C ALA A 428 44.12 40.23 12.73
N HIS A 429 42.91 40.48 12.23
CA HIS A 429 41.80 41.45 12.47
C HIS A 429 41.84 42.69 11.55
N GLU A 430 40.67 42.96 10.93
CA GLU A 430 40.28 44.22 10.26
C GLU A 430 41.08 44.63 8.99
N THR A 431 40.60 45.56 8.14
CA THR A 431 39.57 46.60 8.33
C THR A 431 38.74 46.87 7.05
N GLU A 432 37.44 47.23 7.23
CA GLU A 432 36.69 48.26 6.46
C GLU A 432 36.45 48.14 4.92
N ASN A 433 35.49 48.85 4.28
CA ASN A 433 34.67 49.99 4.76
C ASN A 433 33.25 50.14 4.16
N GLN A 434 32.47 51.01 4.82
CA GLN A 434 31.37 51.89 4.35
C GLN A 434 29.94 51.36 4.12
N GLN A 435 28.97 52.27 4.34
CA GLN A 435 27.55 52.02 4.64
C GLN A 435 26.63 53.15 4.14
N GLY A 436 25.33 52.86 4.02
CA GLY A 436 24.21 53.81 4.15
C GLY A 436 23.76 54.56 2.88
N PRO A 437 22.65 55.35 2.93
CA PRO A 437 21.79 55.66 4.09
C PRO A 437 20.29 55.27 3.91
N GLN A 438 19.43 55.69 4.85
CA GLN A 438 17.94 55.67 4.74
C GLN A 438 17.40 56.88 3.93
N PRO A 439 16.06 57.04 3.77
CA PRO A 439 15.33 57.92 4.72
C PRO A 439 13.89 57.45 5.08
N SER A 440 13.09 58.34 5.67
CA SER A 440 11.78 58.12 6.34
C SER A 440 10.72 59.19 5.99
N GLY A 441 9.49 59.08 6.54
CA GLY A 441 8.35 60.01 6.38
C GLY A 441 7.23 59.43 5.47
N GLU A 442 5.93 59.31 5.79
CA GLU A 442 4.95 59.85 6.78
C GLU A 442 3.94 60.86 6.17
N VAL A 443 2.72 60.94 6.75
CA VAL A 443 1.60 61.87 6.46
C VAL A 443 0.82 61.60 5.15
N CYS A 444 -0.52 61.52 5.07
CA CYS A 444 -1.63 61.20 6.00
C CYS A 444 -2.85 60.80 5.08
N GLN A 445 -4.17 61.02 5.25
CA GLN A 445 -5.05 61.63 6.26
C GLN A 445 -6.51 61.11 6.11
N SER A 446 -7.19 60.79 7.22
CA SER A 446 -8.64 61.02 7.49
C SER A 446 -9.08 60.26 8.76
N ALA A 447 -10.06 60.79 9.49
CA ALA A 447 -10.41 60.39 10.87
C ALA A 447 -11.96 60.27 11.04
N PRO A 448 -12.46 59.66 12.13
CA PRO A 448 -13.86 59.24 12.23
C PRO A 448 -14.80 60.28 12.87
N ALA A 449 -16.09 60.04 12.73
CA ALA A 449 -17.15 60.54 13.59
C ALA A 449 -18.22 59.45 13.74
N GLY A 450 -19.06 59.54 14.77
CA GLY A 450 -20.20 58.65 14.98
C GLY A 450 -21.15 59.19 16.03
N GLU A 451 -22.43 58.79 15.93
CA GLU A 451 -23.55 59.10 16.84
C GLU A 451 -24.52 57.90 16.75
N GLN A 452 -25.00 57.35 17.87
CA GLN A 452 -26.21 57.77 18.61
C GLN A 452 -27.52 57.69 17.80
N ASP A 453 -28.22 56.57 17.92
CA ASP A 453 -29.58 56.50 18.50
C ASP A 453 -29.85 55.03 18.87
N SER A 454 -30.44 54.61 20.00
CA SER A 454 -31.47 55.13 20.93
C SER A 454 -32.90 54.66 20.61
N ASN A 455 -33.67 54.41 21.69
CA ASN A 455 -35.00 53.77 21.76
C ASN A 455 -35.11 52.31 21.23
N GLY A 456 -35.75 51.36 21.92
CA GLY A 456 -36.28 51.35 23.30
C GLY A 456 -37.74 50.89 23.41
N HIS A 457 -38.14 50.48 24.63
CA HIS A 457 -39.50 50.11 25.05
C HIS A 457 -40.13 48.82 24.45
N HIS A 458 -41.08 48.14 25.10
CA HIS A 458 -41.26 47.81 26.54
C HIS A 458 -42.45 46.83 26.69
N SER A 459 -42.51 46.07 27.79
CA SER A 459 -43.69 45.26 28.25
C SER A 459 -44.18 44.15 27.29
N GLY A 460 -45.03 43.20 27.68
CA GLY A 460 -45.53 42.78 29.00
C GLY A 460 -45.68 41.24 28.97
N ALA A 461 -45.55 40.47 30.07
CA ALA A 461 -46.32 40.50 31.32
C ALA A 461 -47.74 39.91 31.19
N GLN A 462 -48.14 39.12 32.20
CA GLN A 462 -49.33 38.26 32.28
C GLN A 462 -49.25 37.00 31.39
N ALA A 463 -49.34 35.76 31.88
CA ALA A 463 -50.20 35.12 32.89
C ALA A 463 -51.55 34.62 32.31
N GLY A 464 -51.77 33.32 32.47
CA GLY A 464 -52.92 32.56 32.01
C GLY A 464 -52.81 31.17 32.65
N GLU A 465 -53.74 30.86 33.56
CA GLU A 465 -53.63 29.81 34.56
C GLU A 465 -54.71 28.73 34.33
N LEU A 466 -54.67 27.66 35.14
CA LEU A 466 -55.65 26.57 35.23
C LEU A 466 -55.60 25.53 34.08
N GLY A 467 -55.69 24.23 34.37
CA GLY A 467 -55.73 23.59 35.69
C GLY A 467 -55.76 22.06 35.62
N GLU A 468 -55.54 21.43 36.79
CA GLU A 468 -56.09 20.16 37.31
C GLU A 468 -56.14 18.91 36.37
N GLN A 469 -55.84 17.68 36.81
CA GLN A 469 -56.30 17.03 38.05
C GLN A 469 -55.35 15.91 38.54
N GLY A 470 -55.36 15.67 39.86
CA GLY A 470 -55.49 14.33 40.48
C GLY A 470 -54.45 13.23 40.22
N PRO A 471 -53.54 12.95 41.18
CA PRO A 471 -52.90 11.64 41.29
C PRO A 471 -53.87 10.60 41.89
N LEU A 472 -53.63 9.31 41.65
CA LEU A 472 -54.27 8.21 42.39
C LEU A 472 -53.22 7.32 43.06
N ASP A 473 -53.35 7.21 44.38
CA ASP A 473 -52.66 6.27 45.26
C ASP A 473 -53.57 5.05 45.51
N VAL A 474 -53.00 3.85 45.37
CA VAL A 474 -53.43 2.66 46.12
C VAL A 474 -52.16 1.89 46.51
N SER A 475 -52.10 1.45 47.76
CA SER A 475 -50.90 0.88 48.40
C SER A 475 -51.11 -0.59 48.82
N MET A 476 -50.00 -1.26 49.19
CA MET A 476 -49.93 -2.58 49.88
C MET A 476 -50.31 -3.81 49.01
N GLU A 477 -49.92 -5.05 49.34
CA GLU A 477 -49.48 -5.62 50.63
C GLU A 477 -48.39 -6.71 50.49
N SER A 478 -47.78 -7.15 51.60
CA SER A 478 -46.73 -8.18 51.68
C SER A 478 -47.26 -9.55 52.18
N PRO A 479 -46.49 -10.64 52.08
CA PRO A 479 -45.76 -11.10 53.27
C PRO A 479 -44.27 -11.43 52.96
N ASN A 480 -43.30 -11.44 53.89
CA ASN A 480 -43.15 -12.25 55.11
C ASN A 480 -43.15 -13.79 54.84
N THR A 481 -42.27 -14.62 55.43
CA THR A 481 -41.45 -14.42 56.65
C THR A 481 -40.18 -15.29 56.66
N GLN A 482 -39.15 -14.83 57.38
CA GLN A 482 -38.20 -15.57 58.22
C GLN A 482 -37.10 -16.51 57.68
N GLU A 483 -36.03 -16.49 58.49
CA GLU A 483 -34.80 -17.29 58.52
C GLU A 483 -35.06 -18.79 58.77
N GLU A 484 -34.16 -19.67 58.29
CA GLU A 484 -33.19 -20.33 59.19
C GLU A 484 -32.16 -21.21 58.43
N ALA A 485 -31.04 -21.47 59.12
CA ALA A 485 -29.99 -22.46 58.84
C ALA A 485 -29.28 -22.75 60.21
N PRO A 486 -28.35 -23.70 60.35
CA PRO A 486 -27.85 -24.72 59.41
C PRO A 486 -27.85 -26.16 59.99
N VAL A 487 -27.62 -27.19 59.16
CA VAL A 487 -27.21 -28.55 59.63
C VAL A 487 -26.18 -29.16 58.68
N THR A 488 -25.06 -29.65 59.23
CA THR A 488 -24.04 -30.46 58.54
C THR A 488 -24.29 -31.96 58.74
N PRO A 489 -23.54 -32.83 58.04
CA PRO A 489 -22.64 -33.66 58.85
C PRO A 489 -21.20 -33.77 58.28
N GLU A 490 -20.25 -33.96 59.19
CA GLU A 490 -18.86 -34.36 58.92
C GLU A 490 -18.68 -35.89 59.00
N VAL A 491 -17.41 -36.35 58.99
CA VAL A 491 -16.91 -37.68 59.42
C VAL A 491 -17.04 -38.79 58.35
N SER A 492 -16.01 -39.57 57.98
CA SER A 492 -14.61 -39.68 58.45
C SER A 492 -13.60 -40.01 57.34
N HIS A 493 -12.32 -39.77 57.65
CA HIS A 493 -11.15 -40.20 56.88
C HIS A 493 -10.98 -41.73 56.77
N SER A 494 -10.27 -42.17 55.74
CA SER A 494 -9.13 -43.12 55.91
C SER A 494 -8.13 -42.97 54.76
N SER A 495 -6.89 -42.60 55.06
CA SER A 495 -5.77 -42.57 54.09
C SER A 495 -5.20 -43.97 53.85
N GLN A 496 -4.58 -44.19 52.69
CA GLN A 496 -3.47 -45.13 52.57
C GLN A 496 -2.54 -44.74 51.42
N ASP A 497 -1.25 -44.66 51.73
CA ASP A 497 -0.19 -44.16 50.84
C ASP A 497 0.41 -45.27 49.98
N VAL A 498 0.85 -44.93 48.77
CA VAL A 498 1.88 -45.67 48.03
C VAL A 498 2.85 -44.66 47.42
N GLU A 499 4.08 -44.67 47.93
CA GLU A 499 5.23 -43.89 47.44
C GLU A 499 6.02 -44.72 46.38
N VAL A 500 7.27 -44.32 46.04
CA VAL A 500 8.23 -45.05 45.16
C VAL A 500 7.89 -44.94 43.65
N GLU A 501 8.76 -44.50 42.74
CA GLU A 501 10.16 -44.04 42.83
C GLU A 501 10.49 -43.00 41.74
N ALA A 502 11.73 -42.48 41.72
CA ALA A 502 12.22 -41.56 40.70
C ALA A 502 13.68 -41.85 40.27
N LEU A 503 14.06 -41.35 39.08
CA LEU A 503 15.41 -41.41 38.48
C LEU A 503 15.84 -42.81 37.96
N PRO A 504 16.91 -42.94 37.14
CA PRO A 504 17.81 -41.90 36.61
C PRO A 504 17.85 -41.78 35.07
N GLY A 505 18.46 -40.71 34.58
CA GLY A 505 18.98 -40.61 33.21
C GLY A 505 20.49 -40.90 33.14
N PRO A 506 21.04 -41.33 31.99
CA PRO A 506 22.47 -41.55 31.82
C PRO A 506 23.24 -40.28 31.47
N LYS A 507 24.51 -40.20 31.89
CA LYS A 507 25.43 -39.09 31.60
C LYS A 507 26.76 -39.63 31.06
N GLU A 508 27.34 -38.88 30.12
CA GLU A 508 28.78 -38.78 29.80
C GLU A 508 29.59 -40.05 29.41
N ALA A 509 30.21 -39.95 28.23
CA ALA A 509 31.53 -40.54 27.95
C ALA A 509 32.33 -39.54 27.10
N THR A 510 33.58 -39.24 27.48
CA THR A 510 34.39 -38.18 26.86
C THR A 510 35.70 -38.70 26.26
N ALA A 511 35.82 -38.63 24.93
CA ALA A 511 37.06 -38.64 24.13
C ALA A 511 36.66 -38.28 22.68
N GLY A 512 37.51 -37.77 21.79
CA GLY A 512 38.93 -37.37 21.87
C GLY A 512 39.32 -36.77 20.49
N ALA A 513 40.46 -36.07 20.39
CA ALA A 513 40.80 -35.38 19.14
C ALA A 513 41.22 -36.34 18.00
N GLY A 514 40.80 -36.05 16.77
CA GLY A 514 41.15 -36.75 15.53
C GLY A 514 40.97 -35.83 14.32
N ALA A 515 41.77 -36.01 13.26
CA ALA A 515 41.98 -34.99 12.23
C ALA A 515 41.79 -35.49 10.78
N ALA A 516 41.87 -34.53 9.85
CA ALA A 516 41.96 -34.66 8.39
C ALA A 516 40.65 -35.02 7.63
N GLY A 517 40.35 -34.20 6.61
CA GLY A 517 39.13 -34.27 5.79
C GLY A 517 39.12 -33.21 4.66
N SER A 518 40.25 -33.08 3.96
CA SER A 518 40.43 -32.30 2.70
C SER A 518 39.41 -32.70 1.62
N GLN A 519 39.01 -31.90 0.63
CA GLN A 519 39.46 -30.60 0.05
C GLN A 519 38.35 -30.14 -0.94
N PRO A 520 38.48 -29.04 -1.73
CA PRO A 520 39.09 -27.73 -1.47
C PRO A 520 38.06 -26.58 -1.65
N GLN A 521 38.30 -25.41 -1.04
CA GLN A 521 37.64 -24.18 -1.50
C GLN A 521 38.41 -23.60 -2.71
N SER A 522 37.72 -23.43 -3.84
CA SER A 522 38.29 -22.80 -5.04
C SER A 522 38.17 -21.26 -4.99
N PRO A 523 39.27 -20.49 -5.07
CA PRO A 523 39.22 -19.02 -5.04
C PRO A 523 38.79 -18.44 -6.40
N GLY A 524 37.49 -18.50 -6.69
CA GLY A 524 36.89 -17.84 -7.86
C GLY A 524 36.70 -16.35 -7.61
N LEU A 525 37.41 -15.49 -8.37
CA LEU A 525 37.36 -14.03 -8.19
C LEU A 525 35.93 -13.49 -8.33
N VAL A 526 35.46 -12.77 -7.31
CA VAL A 526 34.39 -11.78 -7.47
C VAL A 526 34.98 -10.59 -8.23
N GLN A 527 35.00 -10.69 -9.56
CA GLN A 527 35.45 -9.61 -10.42
C GLN A 527 34.48 -8.42 -10.27
N SER A 528 34.90 -7.36 -9.58
CA SER A 528 34.03 -6.26 -9.17
C SER A 528 33.58 -5.43 -10.38
N PHE A 529 32.35 -5.63 -10.84
CA PHE A 529 31.75 -4.86 -11.94
C PHE A 529 30.70 -3.87 -11.46
N LEU A 530 30.65 -2.71 -12.11
CA LEU A 530 29.66 -1.66 -11.85
C LEU A 530 28.29 -2.05 -12.41
N PHE A 531 28.27 -2.54 -13.66
CA PHE A 531 27.09 -3.16 -14.29
C PHE A 531 27.47 -4.01 -15.50
N LYS A 532 26.53 -4.84 -15.93
CA LYS A 532 26.50 -5.53 -17.22
C LYS A 532 25.23 -5.15 -17.96
N SER A 533 25.32 -4.98 -19.27
CA SER A 533 24.19 -4.58 -20.11
C SER A 533 24.30 -5.16 -21.51
N LEU A 534 23.16 -5.54 -22.10
CA LEU A 534 23.08 -5.88 -23.51
C LEU A 534 22.82 -4.59 -24.30
N LEU A 535 23.69 -4.28 -25.26
CA LEU A 535 23.54 -3.17 -26.20
C LEU A 535 23.18 -3.75 -27.57
N ASN A 536 22.04 -3.35 -28.12
CA ASN A 536 21.55 -3.79 -29.43
C ASN A 536 21.59 -2.62 -30.42
N VAL A 537 22.08 -2.86 -31.63
CA VAL A 537 22.07 -1.92 -32.76
C VAL A 537 21.19 -2.51 -33.85
N LYS A 538 20.13 -1.82 -34.26
CA LYS A 538 19.14 -2.34 -35.23
C LYS A 538 18.57 -1.24 -36.12
N VAL A 539 18.00 -1.63 -37.26
CA VAL A 539 17.34 -0.71 -38.20
C VAL A 539 16.04 -0.15 -37.59
N GLN A 540 15.76 1.13 -37.80
CA GLN A 540 14.52 1.82 -37.42
C GLN A 540 14.04 2.72 -38.57
N GLY A 541 13.40 2.09 -39.57
CA GLY A 541 13.06 2.78 -40.82
C GLY A 541 14.34 3.13 -41.57
N ALA A 542 14.54 4.41 -41.89
CA ALA A 542 15.78 4.88 -42.52
C ALA A 542 16.93 5.12 -41.51
N ASP A 543 16.67 5.11 -40.19
CA ASP A 543 17.66 5.44 -39.17
C ASP A 543 18.18 4.20 -38.42
N VAL A 544 19.27 4.35 -37.66
CA VAL A 544 19.79 3.26 -36.80
C VAL A 544 19.45 3.52 -35.34
N LEU A 545 18.81 2.55 -34.68
CA LEU A 545 18.42 2.59 -33.28
C LEU A 545 19.41 1.80 -32.43
N VAL A 546 19.96 2.45 -31.40
CA VAL A 546 20.76 1.82 -30.35
C VAL A 546 19.93 1.72 -29.07
N GLU A 547 19.80 0.51 -28.53
CA GLU A 547 19.13 0.20 -27.25
C GLU A 547 20.11 -0.40 -26.25
N MET A 548 19.97 -0.07 -24.96
CA MET A 548 20.73 -0.62 -23.85
C MET A 548 19.82 -1.18 -22.76
N HIS A 549 19.87 -2.49 -22.59
CA HIS A 549 19.14 -3.27 -21.60
C HIS A 549 20.05 -3.55 -20.40
N PHE A 550 19.62 -3.12 -19.21
CA PHE A 550 20.35 -3.42 -17.97
C PHE A 550 20.15 -4.88 -17.60
N VAL A 551 21.25 -5.63 -17.39
CA VAL A 551 21.21 -7.05 -17.02
C VAL A 551 21.39 -7.19 -15.51
N GLU A 552 22.52 -6.69 -14.98
CA GLU A 552 22.84 -6.71 -13.56
C GLU A 552 23.82 -5.57 -13.22
N GLY A 553 23.98 -5.23 -11.93
CA GLY A 553 24.90 -4.18 -11.51
C GLY A 553 24.51 -3.46 -10.22
N GLN A 554 25.45 -2.68 -9.70
CA GLN A 554 25.29 -1.91 -8.45
C GLN A 554 24.54 -0.59 -8.66
N ASN A 555 24.73 0.07 -9.81
CA ASN A 555 24.11 1.36 -10.11
C ASN A 555 23.74 1.47 -11.60
N LYS A 556 22.47 1.79 -11.91
CA LYS A 556 21.96 1.95 -13.28
C LYS A 556 22.19 3.35 -13.86
N ASP A 557 22.39 4.38 -13.05
CA ASP A 557 22.66 5.74 -13.55
C ASP A 557 24.03 5.81 -14.25
N LEU A 558 24.97 4.94 -13.85
CA LEU A 558 26.23 4.68 -14.55
C LEU A 558 25.98 4.18 -16.00
N MET A 559 25.01 3.28 -16.21
CA MET A 559 24.62 2.84 -17.56
C MET A 559 23.97 3.97 -18.37
N ASN A 560 23.26 4.90 -17.73
CA ASN A 560 22.67 6.07 -18.37
C ASN A 560 23.72 7.11 -18.79
N GLN A 561 24.72 7.33 -17.94
CA GLN A 561 25.90 8.13 -18.25
C GLN A 561 26.69 7.52 -19.42
N LEU A 562 26.88 6.19 -19.43
CA LEU A 562 27.51 5.50 -20.55
C LEU A 562 26.71 5.67 -21.85
N CYS A 563 25.40 5.39 -21.84
CA CYS A 563 24.51 5.55 -23.00
C CYS A 563 24.62 6.97 -23.59
N THR A 564 24.61 7.99 -22.71
CA THR A 564 24.79 9.40 -23.09
C THR A 564 26.20 9.66 -23.66
N CYS A 565 27.24 9.05 -23.10
CA CYS A 565 28.62 9.18 -23.59
C CYS A 565 28.81 8.54 -24.97
N LEU A 566 28.26 7.34 -25.19
CA LEU A 566 28.27 6.63 -26.48
C LEU A 566 27.60 7.48 -27.57
N LYS A 567 26.36 7.95 -27.34
CA LYS A 567 25.65 8.85 -28.26
C LYS A 567 26.47 10.11 -28.59
N ASN A 568 26.97 10.79 -27.56
CA ASN A 568 27.70 12.04 -27.73
C ASN A 568 29.07 11.84 -28.41
N THR A 569 29.69 10.66 -28.28
CA THR A 569 30.93 10.35 -29.01
C THR A 569 30.67 10.07 -30.49
N LEU A 570 29.64 9.29 -30.84
CA LEU A 570 29.25 9.10 -32.25
C LEU A 570 28.94 10.43 -32.96
N LEU A 571 28.12 11.28 -32.31
CA LEU A 571 27.77 12.60 -32.85
C LEU A 571 29.01 13.49 -33.03
N ARG A 572 29.95 13.48 -32.07
CA ARG A 572 31.22 14.20 -32.20
C ARG A 572 32.06 13.68 -33.37
N THR A 573 32.24 12.35 -33.48
CA THR A 573 32.99 11.72 -34.58
C THR A 573 32.41 12.10 -35.94
N ALA A 574 31.08 12.10 -36.08
CA ALA A 574 30.42 12.57 -37.30
C ALA A 574 30.67 14.07 -37.55
N SER A 575 30.64 14.92 -36.51
CA SER A 575 30.82 16.38 -36.66
C SER A 575 32.25 16.90 -36.80
N SER A 576 33.28 16.13 -36.41
CA SER A 576 34.66 16.56 -36.53
C SER A 576 35.07 16.73 -38.00
N PRO A 577 35.93 17.72 -38.34
CA PRO A 577 36.64 17.70 -39.62
C PRO A 577 37.51 16.44 -39.75
N LEU A 578 37.78 16.06 -41.00
CA LEU A 578 38.71 14.99 -41.37
C LEU A 578 40.17 15.44 -41.19
#